data_AF-A0A0L0FAD0-F1
#
_entry.id   AF-A0A0L0FAD0-F1
#
_cell.length_a   1.000
_cell.length_b   1.000
_cell.length_c   1.000
_cell.angle_alpha   90.00
_cell.angle_beta   90.00
_cell.angle_gamma   90.00
#
_symmetry.space_group_name_H-M   'P 1'
#
loop_
_entity.id
_entity.type
_entity.pdbx_description
1 polymer ?
#
loop_
_entity_poly.entity_id
_entity_poly.type
_entity_poly.pdbx_seq_one_letter_code
_entity_poly.pdbx_strand_id
1 'polypeptide(L)'
;MNPWPLVDAQTSITISTYTMVAFTGKRSYEAEKVMNHLQDTEWGLLLMDEVHVVPANMFRKVLTNTSAQCKVGLTATLVREDDKIADLNFLIGPKLYEANWMDLQNEGFLAKVKCWEVWCDMTPEFYYHYLRQTNRKRMLLWATNPNKYRTAYFLAEKHANAGDKVPFHT
;
A
#
# COMPACT_ATOMS: atom_id res chain seq x y z
N MET A 1 -27.22 -43.84 14.40
CA MET A 1 -27.07 -43.06 13.15
C MET A 1 -26.93 -41.60 13.55
N ASN A 2 -25.70 -41.09 13.64
CA ASN A 2 -25.43 -39.66 13.82
C ASN A 2 -25.51 -38.98 12.45
N PRO A 3 -26.29 -37.89 12.27
CA PRO A 3 -26.52 -37.29 10.95
C PRO A 3 -25.50 -36.18 10.58
N TRP A 4 -24.34 -36.10 11.23
CA TRP A 4 -23.36 -35.04 10.98
C TRP A 4 -21.94 -35.60 10.87
N PRO A 5 -21.28 -35.49 9.71
CA PRO A 5 -19.88 -35.87 9.60
C PRO A 5 -19.00 -34.74 10.15
N LEU A 6 -18.14 -35.12 11.11
CA LEU A 6 -16.79 -34.60 11.29
C LEU A 6 -16.65 -33.10 11.62
N VAL A 7 -16.90 -32.76 12.88
CA VAL A 7 -16.11 -31.73 13.55
C VAL A 7 -14.75 -32.36 13.84
N ASP A 8 -13.77 -32.17 12.95
CA ASP A 8 -12.33 -32.24 13.24
C ASP A 8 -11.48 -31.71 12.06
N ALA A 9 -11.95 -30.67 11.38
CA ALA A 9 -11.09 -29.81 10.55
C ALA A 9 -10.90 -28.51 11.33
N GLN A 10 -9.81 -28.40 12.08
CA GLN A 10 -9.45 -27.18 12.80
C GLN A 10 -9.33 -26.05 11.77
N THR A 11 -10.33 -25.17 11.71
CA THR A 11 -10.30 -24.00 10.82
C THR A 11 -9.14 -23.12 11.24
N SER A 12 -8.06 -23.14 10.47
CA SER A 12 -6.87 -22.32 10.71
C SER A 12 -7.01 -20.99 9.97
N ILE A 13 -6.72 -19.89 10.67
CA ILE A 13 -6.54 -18.57 10.08
C ILE A 13 -5.09 -18.20 10.31
N THR A 14 -4.36 -17.88 9.24
CA THR A 14 -2.97 -17.42 9.34
C THR A 14 -2.85 -16.08 8.64
N ILE A 15 -2.22 -15.13 9.33
CA ILE A 15 -1.92 -13.80 8.80
C ILE A 15 -0.40 -13.69 8.68
N SER A 16 0.07 -13.33 7.49
CA SER A 16 1.49 -13.21 7.19
C SER A 16 1.73 -12.03 6.26
N THR A 17 2.98 -11.56 6.21
CA THR A 17 3.43 -10.57 5.24
C THR A 17 4.00 -11.24 3.99
N TYR A 18 3.97 -10.54 2.86
CA TYR A 18 4.57 -11.02 1.60
C TYR A 18 6.07 -11.33 1.74
N THR A 19 6.79 -10.49 2.48
CA THR A 19 8.23 -10.66 2.69
C THR A 19 8.53 -11.93 3.47
N MET A 20 7.74 -12.27 4.50
CA MET A 20 7.92 -13.51 5.26
C MET A 20 7.78 -14.75 4.37
N VAL A 21 6.75 -14.78 3.53
CA VAL A 21 6.47 -15.94 2.65
C VAL A 21 7.45 -16.06 1.49
N ALA A 22 7.86 -14.93 0.91
CA ALA A 22 8.75 -14.89 -0.25
C ALA A 22 10.25 -14.93 0.09
N PHE A 23 10.61 -14.80 1.36
CA PHE A 23 12.01 -14.79 1.82
C PHE A 23 12.67 -16.17 1.68
N THR A 24 13.84 -16.24 1.04
CA THR A 24 14.56 -17.49 0.73
C THR A 24 15.86 -17.67 1.53
N GLY A 25 16.14 -16.79 2.50
CA GLY A 25 17.35 -16.87 3.35
C GLY A 25 17.17 -17.72 4.61
N LYS A 26 18.17 -17.69 5.50
CA LYS A 26 18.10 -18.37 6.81
C LYS A 26 16.96 -17.81 7.65
N ARG A 27 16.03 -18.68 8.06
CA ARG A 27 14.90 -18.36 8.93
C ARG A 27 15.22 -18.73 10.38
N SER A 28 14.55 -18.06 11.33
CA SER A 28 14.52 -18.56 12.70
C SER A 28 13.73 -19.87 12.75
N TYR A 29 13.97 -20.70 13.78
CA TYR A 29 13.26 -21.97 13.98
C TYR A 29 11.72 -21.79 13.96
N GLU A 30 11.22 -20.73 14.59
CA GLU A 30 9.79 -20.42 14.63
C GLU A 30 9.24 -20.04 13.25
N ALA A 31 9.97 -19.21 12.49
CA ALA A 31 9.55 -18.82 11.14
C ALA A 31 9.58 -20.00 10.16
N GLU A 32 10.52 -20.93 10.34
CA GLU A 32 10.58 -22.16 9.56
C GLU A 32 9.37 -23.06 9.86
N LYS A 33 9.00 -23.21 11.13
CA LYS A 33 7.80 -23.98 11.52
C LYS A 33 6.51 -23.39 10.93
N VAL A 34 6.34 -22.07 10.95
CA VAL A 34 5.18 -21.39 10.35
C VAL A 34 5.16 -21.59 8.83
N MET A 35 6.32 -21.52 8.18
CA MET A 35 6.41 -21.68 6.73
C MET A 35 6.15 -23.12 6.27
N ASN A 36 6.62 -24.11 7.04
CA ASN A 36 6.28 -25.51 6.78
C ASN A 36 4.77 -25.72 6.93
N HIS A 37 4.15 -25.15 7.98
CA HIS A 37 2.70 -25.21 8.12
C HIS A 37 1.95 -24.56 6.94
N LEU A 38 2.42 -23.42 6.45
CA LEU A 38 1.83 -22.75 5.27
C LEU A 38 1.93 -23.60 3.99
N GLN A 39 3.04 -24.33 3.81
CA GLN A 39 3.33 -25.16 2.64
C GLN A 39 2.62 -26.53 2.70
N ASP A 40 2.56 -27.14 3.87
CA ASP A 40 2.00 -28.48 4.09
C ASP A 40 0.46 -28.47 4.16
N THR A 41 -0.14 -27.29 4.33
CA THR A 41 -1.59 -27.12 4.42
C THR A 41 -2.17 -26.70 3.07
N GLU A 42 -3.23 -27.37 2.63
CA GLU A 42 -4.05 -26.91 1.50
C GLU A 42 -5.07 -25.88 1.99
N TRP A 43 -4.99 -24.66 1.46
CA TRP A 43 -5.84 -23.55 1.89
C TRP A 43 -7.09 -23.43 1.02
N GLY A 44 -8.24 -23.17 1.63
CA GLY A 44 -9.46 -22.86 0.88
C GLY A 44 -9.42 -21.49 0.21
N LEU A 45 -8.84 -20.49 0.90
CA LEU A 45 -8.82 -19.10 0.47
C LEU A 45 -7.47 -18.43 0.79
N LEU A 46 -6.86 -17.83 -0.24
CA LEU A 46 -5.72 -16.94 -0.10
C LEU A 46 -6.16 -15.49 -0.33
N LEU A 47 -6.10 -14.68 0.73
CA LEU A 47 -6.42 -13.25 0.68
C LEU A 47 -5.12 -12.45 0.66
N MET A 48 -4.98 -11.61 -0.36
CA MET A 48 -3.80 -10.79 -0.62
C MET A 48 -4.21 -9.32 -0.57
N ASP A 49 -3.62 -8.57 0.35
CA ASP A 49 -3.91 -7.13 0.51
C ASP A 49 -2.89 -6.27 -0.25
N GLU A 50 -3.32 -5.08 -0.68
CA GLU A 50 -2.58 -4.10 -1.47
C GLU A 50 -1.84 -4.70 -2.68
N VAL A 51 -2.58 -5.44 -3.51
CA VAL A 51 -1.97 -6.24 -4.57
C VAL A 51 -1.22 -5.42 -5.63
N HIS A 52 -1.49 -4.12 -5.71
CA HIS A 52 -0.80 -3.22 -6.62
C HIS A 52 0.66 -2.94 -6.20
N VAL A 53 0.99 -3.01 -4.91
CA VAL A 53 2.32 -2.64 -4.37
C VAL A 53 3.36 -3.74 -4.62
N VAL A 54 2.93 -4.99 -4.70
CA VAL A 54 3.84 -6.14 -4.69
C VAL A 54 4.36 -6.46 -6.11
N PRO A 55 5.68 -6.65 -6.30
CA PRO A 55 6.24 -7.02 -7.61
C PRO A 55 5.73 -8.38 -8.10
N ALA A 56 5.55 -8.54 -9.41
CA ALA A 56 5.11 -9.82 -10.01
C ALA A 56 5.96 -11.03 -9.58
N ASN A 57 7.27 -10.85 -9.39
CA ASN A 57 8.16 -11.92 -8.92
C ASN A 57 7.86 -12.36 -7.48
N MET A 58 7.49 -11.42 -6.61
CA MET A 58 7.17 -11.74 -5.21
C MET A 58 5.82 -12.46 -5.13
N PHE A 59 4.83 -12.05 -5.94
CA PHE A 59 3.58 -12.78 -6.08
C PHE A 59 3.77 -14.22 -6.52
N ARG A 60 4.56 -14.43 -7.58
CA ARG A 60 4.85 -15.79 -8.06
C ARG A 60 5.40 -16.67 -6.94
N LYS A 61 6.32 -16.16 -6.12
CA LYS A 61 6.85 -16.90 -4.97
C LYS A 61 5.79 -17.23 -3.92
N VAL A 62 4.92 -16.29 -3.58
CA VAL A 62 3.83 -16.53 -2.62
C VAL A 62 2.87 -17.60 -3.15
N LEU A 63 2.51 -17.51 -4.43
CA LEU A 63 1.62 -18.46 -5.09
C LEU A 63 2.24 -19.85 -5.28
N THR A 64 3.56 -19.95 -5.44
CA THR A 64 4.27 -21.24 -5.49
C THR A 64 4.41 -21.85 -4.09
N ASN A 65 4.60 -21.03 -3.06
CA ASN A 65 4.79 -21.50 -1.68
C ASN A 65 3.48 -21.79 -0.94
N THR A 66 2.33 -21.36 -1.46
CA THR A 66 1.04 -21.53 -0.79
C THR A 66 0.03 -22.11 -1.77
N SER A 67 -0.39 -23.34 -1.54
CA SER A 67 -1.46 -23.96 -2.33
C SER A 67 -2.81 -23.48 -1.82
N ALA A 68 -3.60 -22.84 -2.68
CA ALA A 68 -4.93 -22.37 -2.32
C ALA A 68 -5.92 -22.54 -3.49
N GLN A 69 -7.14 -22.98 -3.17
CA GLN A 69 -8.21 -23.19 -4.15
C GLN A 69 -8.77 -21.87 -4.69
N CYS A 70 -9.00 -20.89 -3.82
CA CYS A 70 -9.49 -19.56 -4.17
C CYS A 70 -8.45 -18.49 -3.82
N LYS A 71 -8.32 -17.48 -4.69
CA LYS A 71 -7.38 -16.36 -4.54
C LYS A 71 -8.16 -15.06 -4.68
N VAL A 72 -8.00 -14.15 -3.72
CA VAL A 72 -8.65 -12.84 -3.72
C VAL A 72 -7.59 -11.78 -3.48
N GLY A 73 -7.49 -10.83 -4.40
CA GLY A 73 -6.67 -9.63 -4.26
C GLY A 73 -7.53 -8.45 -3.84
N LEU A 74 -7.15 -7.78 -2.76
CA LEU A 74 -7.71 -6.51 -2.32
C LEU A 74 -6.75 -5.40 -2.72
N THR A 75 -7.28 -4.30 -3.23
CA THR A 75 -6.50 -3.10 -3.55
C THR A 75 -7.40 -1.89 -3.56
N ALA A 76 -6.96 -0.79 -2.95
CA ALA A 76 -7.69 0.48 -3.00
C ALA A 76 -7.48 1.22 -4.33
N THR A 77 -6.30 1.06 -4.94
CA THR A 77 -5.92 1.69 -6.21
C THR A 77 -5.51 0.60 -7.21
N LEU A 78 -6.09 0.63 -8.41
CA LEU A 78 -5.70 -0.28 -9.49
C LEU A 78 -4.61 0.32 -10.40
N VAL A 79 -4.23 1.58 -10.17
CA VAL A 79 -3.25 2.29 -11.00
C VAL A 79 -1.86 1.84 -10.58
N ARG A 80 -1.24 0.98 -11.41
CA ARG A 80 0.21 0.80 -11.41
C ARG A 80 0.78 1.68 -12.51
N GLU A 81 1.80 2.47 -12.18
CA GLU A 81 2.53 3.29 -13.15
C GLU A 81 3.43 2.43 -14.06
N ASP A 82 3.67 1.17 -13.70
CA ASP A 82 4.30 0.19 -14.57
C ASP A 82 3.22 -0.66 -15.29
N ASP A 83 3.25 -0.73 -16.62
CA ASP A 83 2.34 -1.47 -17.53
C ASP A 83 2.20 -2.99 -17.25
N LYS A 84 2.66 -3.47 -16.09
CA LYS A 84 2.63 -4.86 -15.62
C LYS A 84 1.31 -5.27 -14.97
N ILE A 85 0.25 -4.47 -15.11
CA ILE A 85 -1.09 -4.83 -14.62
C ILE A 85 -1.59 -6.12 -15.29
N ALA A 86 -1.19 -6.36 -16.54
CA ALA A 86 -1.52 -7.59 -17.27
C ALA A 86 -1.01 -8.86 -16.58
N ASP A 87 0.17 -8.80 -15.94
CA ASP A 87 0.72 -9.94 -15.19
C ASP A 87 -0.12 -10.26 -13.95
N LEU A 88 -0.75 -9.26 -13.33
CA LEU A 88 -1.59 -9.47 -12.14
C LEU A 88 -2.86 -10.26 -12.50
N ASN A 89 -3.48 -9.92 -13.62
CA ASN A 89 -4.68 -10.62 -14.10
C ASN A 89 -4.40 -12.10 -14.39
N PHE A 90 -3.20 -12.43 -14.87
CA PHE A 90 -2.78 -13.80 -15.09
C PHE A 90 -2.54 -14.56 -13.78
N LEU A 91 -2.00 -13.90 -12.75
CA LEU A 91 -1.61 -14.55 -11.50
C LEU A 91 -2.79 -14.79 -10.53
N ILE A 92 -3.70 -13.82 -10.43
CA ILE A 92 -4.82 -13.84 -9.48
C ILE A 92 -6.14 -14.14 -10.19
N GLY A 93 -6.34 -13.52 -11.36
CA GLY A 93 -7.60 -13.55 -12.10
C GLY A 93 -8.06 -12.15 -12.51
N PRO A 94 -9.18 -12.04 -13.24
CA PRO A 94 -9.70 -10.76 -13.70
C PRO A 94 -10.22 -9.90 -12.54
N LYS A 95 -10.27 -8.58 -12.75
CA LYS A 95 -10.93 -7.65 -11.82
C LYS A 95 -12.43 -7.95 -11.72
N LEU A 96 -12.88 -8.37 -10.54
CA LEU A 96 -14.27 -8.74 -10.30
C LEU A 96 -15.16 -7.53 -10.00
N TYR A 97 -14.64 -6.56 -9.25
CA TYR A 97 -15.40 -5.41 -8.79
C TYR A 97 -14.48 -4.20 -8.60
N GLU A 98 -15.01 -3.02 -8.91
CA GLU A 98 -14.38 -1.73 -8.64
C GLU A 98 -15.47 -0.79 -8.13
N ALA A 99 -15.29 -0.27 -6.92
CA ALA A 99 -16.18 0.74 -6.39
C ALA A 99 -15.78 2.11 -6.94
N ASN A 100 -16.77 2.88 -7.40
CA ASN A 100 -16.54 4.26 -7.79
C ASN A 100 -16.42 5.13 -6.54
N TRP A 101 -15.26 5.76 -6.37
CA TRP A 101 -14.99 6.63 -5.23
C TRP A 101 -15.94 7.85 -5.19
N MET A 102 -16.41 8.33 -6.35
CA MET A 102 -17.33 9.46 -6.42
C MET A 102 -18.71 9.11 -5.86
N ASP A 103 -19.19 7.90 -6.13
CA ASP A 103 -20.48 7.41 -5.64
C ASP A 103 -20.41 7.18 -4.12
N LEU A 104 -19.34 6.56 -3.64
CA LEU A 104 -19.08 6.39 -2.20
C LEU A 104 -18.99 7.72 -1.45
N GLN A 105 -18.42 8.75 -2.07
CA GLN A 105 -18.37 10.11 -1.51
C GLN A 105 -19.75 10.78 -1.50
N ASN A 106 -20.57 10.56 -2.52
CA ASN A 106 -21.93 11.11 -2.61
C ASN A 106 -22.89 10.42 -1.64
N GLU A 107 -22.74 9.12 -1.42
CA GLU A 107 -23.51 8.31 -0.46
C GLU A 107 -23.10 8.55 1.00
N GLY A 108 -21.99 9.26 1.22
CA GLY A 108 -21.51 9.64 2.55
C GLY A 108 -20.62 8.59 3.23
N PHE A 109 -20.19 7.56 2.50
CA PHE A 109 -19.20 6.59 2.99
C PHE A 109 -17.78 7.17 3.04
N LEU A 110 -17.47 8.12 2.15
CA LEU A 110 -16.16 8.80 2.09
C LEU A 110 -16.27 10.29 2.41
N ALA A 111 -15.25 10.81 3.09
CA ALA A 111 -15.12 12.24 3.35
C ALA A 111 -14.86 13.02 2.05
N LYS A 112 -15.44 14.22 1.96
CA LYS A 112 -15.22 15.08 0.78
C LYS A 112 -13.85 15.75 0.84
N VAL A 113 -12.96 15.34 -0.07
CA VAL A 113 -11.61 15.90 -0.17
C VAL A 113 -11.61 17.12 -1.10
N LYS A 114 -10.92 18.19 -0.69
CA LYS A 114 -10.62 19.35 -1.53
C LYS A 114 -9.10 19.45 -1.71
N CYS A 115 -8.64 19.31 -2.95
CA CYS A 115 -7.22 19.40 -3.30
C CYS A 115 -6.86 20.83 -3.72
N TRP A 116 -5.77 21.37 -3.17
CA TRP A 116 -5.26 22.69 -3.52
C TRP A 116 -3.76 22.61 -3.77
N GLU A 117 -3.32 23.12 -4.92
CA GLU A 117 -1.89 23.31 -5.20
C GLU A 117 -1.48 24.72 -4.78
N VAL A 118 -0.63 24.80 -3.75
CA VAL A 118 -0.14 26.08 -3.21
C VAL A 118 1.29 26.31 -3.67
N TRP A 119 1.43 27.11 -4.73
CA TRP A 119 2.73 27.50 -5.27
C TRP A 119 3.37 28.57 -4.36
N CYS A 120 4.62 28.33 -3.96
CA CYS A 120 5.39 29.24 -3.13
C CYS A 120 6.63 29.69 -3.90
N ASP A 121 6.75 30.99 -4.14
CA ASP A 121 7.90 31.56 -4.84
C ASP A 121 9.20 31.29 -4.08
N MET A 122 10.28 31.03 -4.81
CA MET A 122 11.60 30.86 -4.21
C MET A 122 12.21 32.22 -3.87
N THR A 123 12.83 32.35 -2.70
CA THR A 123 13.53 33.59 -2.38
C THR A 123 14.73 33.80 -3.32
N PRO A 124 15.09 35.05 -3.67
CA PRO A 124 16.17 35.32 -4.62
C PRO A 124 17.51 34.67 -4.25
N GLU A 125 17.84 34.61 -2.97
CA GLU A 125 19.08 34.01 -2.46
C GLU A 125 19.09 32.50 -2.71
N PHE A 126 17.98 31.83 -2.41
CA PHE A 126 17.81 30.40 -2.66
C PHE A 126 17.81 30.09 -4.15
N TYR A 127 17.16 30.93 -4.96
CA TYR A 127 17.09 30.77 -6.40
C TYR A 127 18.47 30.92 -7.06
N TYR A 128 19.26 31.90 -6.63
CA TYR A 128 20.64 32.08 -7.07
C TYR A 128 21.50 30.85 -6.80
N HIS A 129 21.42 30.29 -5.58
CA HIS A 129 22.14 29.06 -5.26
C HIS A 129 21.57 27.86 -6.03
N TYR A 130 20.26 27.77 -6.20
CA TYR A 130 19.59 26.66 -6.91
C TYR A 130 20.13 26.51 -8.33
N LEU A 131 20.25 27.61 -9.08
CA LEU A 131 20.76 27.58 -10.45
C LEU A 131 22.20 27.06 -10.54
N ARG A 132 23.02 27.25 -9.51
CA ARG A 132 24.48 26.94 -9.52
C ARG A 132 24.86 25.62 -8.85
N GLN A 133 23.90 24.86 -8.33
CA GLN A 133 24.15 23.60 -7.62
C GLN A 133 23.79 22.36 -8.46
N THR A 134 24.29 21.20 -8.03
CA THR A 134 23.94 19.90 -8.61
C THR A 134 22.56 19.42 -8.16
N ASN A 135 21.98 18.44 -8.87
CA ASN A 135 20.58 17.98 -8.67
C ASN A 135 20.22 17.65 -7.22
N ARG A 136 21.09 16.97 -6.47
CA ARG A 136 20.82 16.63 -5.06
C ARG A 136 20.72 17.86 -4.16
N LYS A 137 21.59 18.85 -4.38
CA LYS A 137 21.60 20.10 -3.60
C LYS A 137 20.47 21.04 -4.04
N ARG A 138 20.11 21.04 -5.32
CA ARG A 138 18.91 21.71 -5.84
C ARG A 138 17.65 21.23 -5.13
N MET A 139 17.53 19.93 -4.90
CA MET A 139 16.41 19.34 -4.16
C MET A 139 16.27 19.94 -2.76
N LEU A 140 17.39 19.97 -2.02
CA LEU A 140 17.41 20.56 -0.68
C LEU A 140 17.00 22.04 -0.72
N LEU A 141 17.54 22.82 -1.66
CA LEU A 141 17.26 24.26 -1.76
C LEU A 141 15.77 24.56 -2.02
N TRP A 142 15.12 23.83 -2.93
CA TRP A 142 13.69 24.09 -3.15
C TRP A 142 12.81 23.54 -2.02
N ALA A 143 13.24 22.45 -1.36
CA ALA A 143 12.53 21.88 -0.23
C ALA A 143 12.61 22.78 1.01
N THR A 144 13.77 23.38 1.28
CA THR A 144 14.00 24.27 2.44
C THR A 144 13.75 25.75 2.13
N ASN A 145 13.01 26.05 1.07
CA ASN A 145 12.61 27.42 0.74
C ASN A 145 11.87 28.08 1.94
N PRO A 146 12.35 29.23 2.46
CA PRO A 146 11.71 29.91 3.60
C PRO A 146 10.23 30.25 3.36
N ASN A 147 9.84 30.53 2.11
CA ASN A 147 8.45 30.81 1.78
C ASN A 147 7.56 29.56 1.92
N LYS A 148 8.06 28.36 1.58
CA LYS A 148 7.33 27.10 1.83
C LYS A 148 7.11 26.87 3.31
N TYR A 149 8.12 27.14 4.13
CA TYR A 149 8.01 27.03 5.59
C TYR A 149 6.96 27.98 6.16
N ARG A 150 6.96 29.26 5.73
CA ARG A 150 5.95 30.24 6.14
C ARG A 150 4.54 29.81 5.76
N THR A 151 4.34 29.33 4.53
CA THR A 151 3.04 28.85 4.06
C THR A 151 2.58 27.62 4.85
N ALA A 152 3.46 26.64 5.07
CA ALA A 152 3.14 25.45 5.85
C ALA A 152 2.77 25.80 7.30
N TYR A 153 3.52 26.71 7.93
CA TYR A 153 3.22 27.22 9.27
C TYR A 153 1.86 27.92 9.32
N PHE A 154 1.58 28.81 8.37
CA PHE A 154 0.29 29.50 8.26
C PHE A 154 -0.88 28.52 8.13
N LEU A 155 -0.74 27.48 7.29
CA LEU A 155 -1.77 26.46 7.12
C LEU A 155 -1.96 25.64 8.40
N ALA A 156 -0.87 25.27 9.08
CA ALA A 156 -0.91 24.56 10.35
C ALA A 156 -1.71 25.35 11.40
N GLU A 157 -1.35 26.62 11.59
CA GLU A 157 -1.96 27.49 12.59
C GLU A 157 -3.44 27.76 12.27
N LYS A 158 -3.77 28.03 11.00
CA LYS A 158 -5.14 28.24 10.56
C LYS A 158 -6.05 27.05 10.88
N HIS A 159 -5.59 25.84 10.60
CA HIS A 159 -6.37 24.62 10.84
C HIS A 159 -6.37 24.21 12.32
N ALA A 160 -5.26 24.43 13.04
CA ALA A 160 -5.22 24.22 14.48
C ALA A 160 -6.22 25.14 15.23
N ASN A 161 -6.32 26.41 14.82
CA ASN A 161 -7.29 27.36 15.36
C ASN A 161 -8.74 26.99 15.04
N ALA A 162 -8.98 26.24 13.97
CA ALA A 162 -10.30 25.68 13.64
C ALA A 162 -10.60 24.38 14.40
N GLY A 163 -9.63 23.80 15.12
CA GLY A 163 -9.76 22.52 15.82
C GLY A 163 -9.55 21.30 14.93
N ASP A 164 -9.04 21.48 13.70
CA ASP A 164 -8.78 20.39 12.76
C ASP A 164 -7.46 19.65 13.09
N LYS A 165 -7.39 18.37 12.73
CA LYS A 165 -6.14 17.59 12.77
C LYS A 165 -5.35 17.80 11.48
N VAL A 166 -4.09 18.21 11.60
CA VAL A 166 -3.22 18.52 10.45
C VAL A 166 -2.02 17.57 10.41
N PRO A 167 -2.03 16.52 9.57
CA PRO A 167 -0.84 15.73 9.30
C PRO A 167 0.05 16.43 8.26
N PHE A 168 1.37 16.40 8.48
CA PHE A 168 2.38 16.86 7.51
C PHE A 168 3.14 15.66 6.94
N HIS A 169 3.35 15.67 5.62
CA HIS A 169 4.18 14.70 4.89
C HIS A 169 5.26 15.47 4.12
N THR A 170 6.49 14.95 4.09
CA THR A 170 7.68 15.58 3.51
C THR A 170 8.28 14.76 2.39
#